data_AF-A0A966TDR7-F1
#
_entry.id   AF-A0A966TDR7-F1
#
_cell.length_a   1.000
_cell.length_b   1.000
_cell.length_c   1.000
_cell.angle_alpha   90.00
_cell.angle_beta   90.00
_cell.angle_gamma   90.00
#
_symmetry.space_group_name_H-M   'P 1'
#
loop_
_entity.id
_entity.type
_entity.pdbx_description
1 polymer ?
#
loop_
_entity_poly.entity_id
_entity_poly.type
_entity_poly.pdbx_seq_one_letter_code
_entity_poly.pdbx_strand_id
1 'polypeptide(L)'
;MKKTILFFSLFALATLGFAQVKQTTSAIVAFDATTPKDALPKAENKTVIAEINTKTGQIGFEAAVKNFSFSNPVIQEHFNEERWMNSGKFPAFTFQGKINDAQQYNFAKNGVYRHYRSKEW
;
A
#
# COMPACT_ATOMS: atom_id res chain seq x y z
N MET A 1 45.10 -12.49 19.87
CA MET A 1 44.36 -11.32 20.38
C MET A 1 43.96 -10.34 19.27
N LYS A 2 44.85 -9.92 18.37
CA LYS A 2 44.48 -9.03 17.25
C LYS A 2 43.45 -9.64 16.28
N LYS A 3 43.61 -10.93 15.93
CA LYS A 3 42.70 -11.65 15.02
C LYS A 3 41.31 -11.91 15.63
N THR A 4 41.22 -12.10 16.96
CA THR A 4 39.95 -12.31 17.67
C THR A 4 39.17 -11.01 17.83
N ILE A 5 39.85 -9.88 18.04
CA ILE A 5 39.23 -8.54 18.04
C ILE A 5 38.68 -8.20 16.64
N LEU A 6 39.41 -8.56 15.58
CA LEU A 6 38.96 -8.33 14.20
C LEU A 6 37.69 -9.14 13.88
N PHE A 7 37.63 -10.40 14.31
CA PHE A 7 36.45 -11.27 14.13
C PHE A 7 35.23 -10.75 14.90
N PHE A 8 35.42 -10.28 16.14
CA PHE A 8 34.34 -9.73 16.95
C PHE A 8 33.82 -8.38 16.41
N SER A 9 34.73 -7.55 15.89
CA SER A 9 34.38 -6.30 15.20
C SER A 9 33.57 -6.56 13.93
N LEU A 10 33.96 -7.56 13.13
CA LEU A 10 33.25 -7.93 11.90
C LEU A 10 31.84 -8.48 12.18
N PHE A 11 31.67 -9.22 13.28
CA PHE A 11 30.36 -9.72 13.74
C PHE A 11 29.45 -8.59 14.25
N ALA A 12 30.01 -7.59 14.94
CA ALA A 12 29.25 -6.43 15.42
C ALA A 12 28.72 -5.57 14.25
N LEU A 13 29.52 -5.37 13.20
CA LEU A 13 29.12 -4.64 11.99
C LEU A 13 27.98 -5.33 11.21
N ALA A 14 27.86 -6.66 11.29
CA ALA A 14 26.81 -7.41 10.60
C ALA A 14 25.39 -7.10 11.12
N THR A 15 25.26 -6.50 12.31
CA THR A 15 23.96 -6.17 12.92
C THR A 15 23.39 -4.80 12.53
N LEU A 16 24.16 -3.97 11.80
CA LEU A 16 23.77 -2.58 11.49
C LEU A 16 22.83 -2.43 10.26
N GLY A 17 22.41 -3.54 9.66
CA GLY A 17 21.71 -3.55 8.37
C GLY A 17 20.21 -3.81 8.43
N PHE A 18 19.42 -3.10 9.23
CA PHE A 18 17.95 -3.20 9.16
C PHE A 18 17.35 -1.95 8.52
N ALA A 19 17.26 -1.93 7.20
CA ALA A 19 16.27 -1.11 6.50
C ALA A 19 15.04 -2.00 6.27
N GLN A 20 13.98 -1.84 7.07
CA GLN A 20 12.76 -2.62 6.87
C GLN A 20 11.83 -1.89 5.89
N VAL A 21 11.70 -2.46 4.70
CA VAL A 21 10.48 -2.32 3.91
C VAL A 21 9.44 -3.22 4.58
N LYS A 22 8.34 -2.64 5.03
CA LYS A 22 7.20 -3.42 5.53
C LYS A 22 6.24 -3.63 4.37
N GLN A 23 5.77 -4.85 4.19
CA GLN A 23 4.86 -5.21 3.10
C GLN A 23 3.67 -6.01 3.65
N THR A 24 2.53 -5.88 2.98
CA THR A 24 1.35 -6.73 3.18
C THR A 24 0.74 -7.07 1.83
N THR A 25 0.03 -8.21 1.76
CA THR A 25 -0.77 -8.64 0.60
C THR A 25 -2.28 -8.64 0.89
N SER A 26 -2.65 -8.20 2.09
CA SER A 26 -4.03 -8.14 2.58
C SER A 26 -4.49 -6.71 2.87
N ALA A 27 -3.88 -5.72 2.19
CA ALA A 27 -4.40 -4.36 2.26
C ALA A 27 -5.77 -4.28 1.59
N ILE A 28 -6.56 -3.30 2.02
CA ILE A 28 -7.93 -3.08 1.54
C ILE A 28 -7.95 -1.74 0.79
N VAL A 29 -8.33 -1.77 -0.48
CA VAL A 29 -8.71 -0.58 -1.25
C VAL A 29 -10.20 -0.70 -1.56
N ALA A 30 -10.96 0.33 -1.17
CA ALA A 30 -12.39 0.40 -1.44
C ALA A 30 -12.71 1.71 -2.17
N PHE A 31 -13.73 1.68 -3.00
CA PHE A 31 -14.32 2.88 -3.57
C PHE A 31 -15.82 2.88 -3.39
N ASP A 32 -16.37 4.09 -3.31
CA ASP A 32 -17.80 4.34 -3.16
C ASP A 32 -18.19 5.44 -4.15
N ALA A 33 -18.94 5.05 -5.17
CA ALA A 33 -19.46 5.93 -6.21
C ALA A 33 -20.99 6.04 -6.13
N THR A 34 -21.56 5.86 -4.93
CA THR A 34 -23.02 5.89 -4.78
C THR A 34 -23.62 7.27 -4.93
N THR A 35 -24.85 7.28 -5.43
CA THR A 35 -25.66 8.47 -5.59
C THR A 35 -27.03 8.23 -4.96
N PRO A 36 -27.84 9.28 -4.72
CA PRO A 36 -29.22 9.09 -4.25
C PRO A 36 -30.09 8.23 -5.18
N LYS A 37 -29.73 8.12 -6.47
CA LYS A 37 -30.45 7.33 -7.47
C LYS A 37 -29.90 5.91 -7.64
N ASP A 38 -28.65 5.66 -7.21
CA ASP A 38 -28.01 4.37 -7.35
C ASP A 38 -27.01 4.11 -6.21
N ALA A 39 -27.38 3.17 -5.35
CA ALA A 39 -26.61 2.80 -4.15
C ALA A 39 -25.69 1.59 -4.35
N LEU A 40 -25.64 1.02 -5.56
CA LEU A 40 -24.90 -0.21 -5.86
C LEU A 40 -23.44 -0.03 -6.32
N PRO A 41 -22.98 1.12 -6.86
CA PRO A 41 -21.59 1.34 -7.28
C PRO A 41 -20.60 1.46 -6.09
N LYS A 42 -20.41 0.36 -5.36
CA LYS A 42 -19.38 0.23 -4.31
C LYS A 42 -18.64 -1.08 -4.50
N ALA A 43 -17.33 -1.06 -4.32
CA ALA A 43 -16.53 -2.26 -4.31
C ALA A 43 -15.31 -2.15 -3.40
N GLU A 44 -14.80 -3.32 -3.01
CA GLU A 44 -13.57 -3.45 -2.25
C GLU A 44 -12.68 -4.54 -2.83
N ASN A 45 -11.37 -4.31 -2.78
CA ASN A 45 -10.34 -5.30 -3.03
C ASN A 45 -9.55 -5.51 -1.73
N LYS A 46 -9.56 -6.73 -1.19
CA LYS A 46 -8.88 -7.11 0.06
C LYS A 46 -7.55 -7.85 -0.15
N THR A 47 -7.09 -7.89 -1.39
CA THR A 47 -5.89 -8.62 -1.82
C THR A 47 -4.81 -7.66 -2.34
N VAL A 48 -4.85 -6.40 -1.86
CA VAL A 48 -3.96 -5.35 -2.33
C VAL A 48 -2.58 -5.57 -1.73
N ILE A 49 -1.57 -5.50 -2.58
CA ILE A 49 -0.18 -5.50 -2.16
C ILE A 49 0.18 -4.06 -1.79
N ALA A 50 0.65 -3.84 -0.58
CA ALA A 50 1.09 -2.53 -0.12
C ALA A 50 2.46 -2.63 0.56
N GLU A 51 3.31 -1.66 0.33
CA GLU A 51 4.64 -1.57 0.92
C GLU A 51 4.94 -0.17 1.45
N ILE A 52 5.76 -0.12 2.50
CA ILE A 52 6.30 1.13 3.05
C ILE A 52 7.76 0.96 3.43
N ASN A 53 8.61 1.82 2.90
CA ASN A 53 9.97 2.00 3.39
C ASN A 53 9.93 2.94 4.59
N THR A 54 10.07 2.37 5.78
CA THR A 54 9.98 3.13 7.05
C THR A 54 11.10 4.15 7.26
N LYS A 55 12.19 4.07 6.49
CA LYS A 55 13.30 5.05 6.53
C LYS A 55 13.07 6.22 5.58
N THR A 56 12.68 5.94 4.34
CA THR A 56 12.53 6.98 3.30
C THR A 56 11.14 7.57 3.25
N GLY A 57 10.15 6.91 3.85
CA GLY A 57 8.74 7.27 3.75
C GLY A 57 8.10 6.86 2.42
N GLN A 58 8.82 6.20 1.51
CA GLN A 58 8.24 5.72 0.25
C GLN A 58 7.14 4.70 0.54
N ILE A 59 6.01 4.87 -0.13
CA ILE A 59 4.85 3.99 -0.04
C ILE A 59 4.44 3.57 -1.44
N GLY A 60 4.11 2.29 -1.59
CA GLY A 60 3.59 1.71 -2.83
C GLY A 60 2.34 0.90 -2.56
N PHE A 61 1.40 0.89 -3.50
CA PHE A 61 0.35 -0.12 -3.53
C PHE A 61 0.00 -0.55 -4.95
N GLU A 62 -0.37 -1.82 -5.08
CA GLU A 62 -0.84 -2.45 -6.30
C GLU A 62 -2.11 -3.24 -6.03
N ALA A 63 -3.18 -2.91 -6.76
CA ALA A 63 -4.48 -3.55 -6.65
C ALA A 63 -4.90 -4.10 -8.01
N ALA A 64 -5.05 -5.43 -8.13
CA ALA A 64 -5.61 -6.04 -9.33
C ALA A 64 -7.05 -5.55 -9.56
N VAL A 65 -7.34 -5.03 -10.75
CA VAL A 65 -8.65 -4.48 -11.11
C VAL A 65 -9.74 -5.54 -11.02
N LYS A 66 -9.44 -6.77 -11.46
CA LYS A 66 -10.39 -7.89 -11.42
C LYS A 66 -10.73 -8.39 -10.01
N ASN A 67 -9.96 -7.98 -8.99
CA ASN A 67 -10.17 -8.41 -7.60
C ASN A 67 -11.07 -7.45 -6.80
N PHE A 68 -11.62 -6.41 -7.44
CA PHE A 68 -12.67 -5.60 -6.84
C PHE A 68 -13.97 -6.38 -6.83
N SER A 69 -14.49 -6.62 -5.62
CA SER A 69 -15.75 -7.33 -5.40
C SER A 69 -16.90 -6.34 -5.29
N PHE A 70 -17.90 -6.48 -6.16
CA PHE A 70 -19.13 -5.70 -6.13
C PHE A 70 -20.29 -6.57 -5.63
N SER A 71 -21.28 -5.95 -4.99
CA SER A 71 -22.51 -6.66 -4.61
C SER A 71 -23.36 -7.04 -5.82
N ASN A 72 -23.30 -6.26 -6.90
CA ASN A 72 -24.00 -6.53 -8.15
C ASN A 72 -23.04 -7.08 -9.23
N PRO A 73 -23.21 -8.33 -9.68
CA PRO A 73 -22.37 -8.95 -10.71
C PRO A 73 -22.35 -8.19 -12.05
N VAL A 74 -23.44 -7.55 -12.43
CA VAL A 74 -23.54 -6.78 -13.69
C VAL A 74 -22.67 -5.52 -13.62
N ILE A 75 -22.62 -4.86 -12.45
CA ILE A 75 -21.72 -3.71 -12.25
C ILE A 75 -20.27 -4.17 -12.30
N GLN A 76 -19.96 -5.33 -11.73
CA GLN A 76 -18.61 -5.91 -11.80
C GLN A 76 -18.20 -6.23 -13.23
N GLU A 77 -19.09 -6.78 -14.05
CA GLU A 77 -18.83 -7.04 -15.46
C GLU A 77 -18.52 -5.74 -16.20
N HIS A 78 -19.42 -4.75 -16.13
CA HIS A 78 -19.21 -3.44 -16.76
C HIS A 78 -17.96 -2.71 -16.27
N PHE A 79 -17.63 -2.81 -14.97
CA PHE A 79 -16.41 -2.22 -14.43
C PHE A 79 -15.15 -2.71 -15.14
N ASN A 80 -15.13 -3.99 -15.55
CA ASN A 80 -13.99 -4.62 -16.21
C ASN A 80 -13.93 -4.41 -17.73
N GLU A 81 -15.03 -3.99 -18.36
CA GLU A 81 -15.14 -3.78 -19.81
C GLU A 81 -14.24 -2.66 -20.34
N GLU A 82 -14.01 -2.65 -21.66
CA GLU A 82 -13.17 -1.68 -22.35
C GLU A 82 -13.61 -0.21 -22.15
N ARG A 83 -14.90 0.01 -21.92
CA ARG A 83 -15.47 1.36 -21.72
C ARG A 83 -15.15 1.94 -20.35
N TRP A 84 -14.81 1.11 -19.38
CA TRP A 84 -14.51 1.51 -18.01
C TRP A 84 -13.04 1.24 -17.72
N MET A 85 -12.72 0.21 -16.93
CA MET A 85 -11.34 -0.03 -16.55
C MET A 85 -10.51 -0.72 -17.62
N ASN A 86 -11.16 -1.38 -18.59
CA ASN A 86 -10.50 -2.23 -19.58
C ASN A 86 -9.49 -3.15 -18.90
N SER A 87 -9.96 -4.00 -17.98
CA SER A 87 -9.06 -4.75 -17.08
C SER A 87 -8.25 -5.83 -17.80
N GLY A 88 -8.58 -6.14 -19.06
CA GLY A 88 -7.73 -6.93 -19.95
C GLY A 88 -6.47 -6.18 -20.38
N LYS A 89 -6.56 -4.86 -20.60
CA LYS A 89 -5.44 -3.99 -20.99
C LYS A 89 -4.74 -3.34 -19.80
N PHE A 90 -5.49 -2.96 -18.77
CA PHE A 90 -5.00 -2.31 -17.55
C PHE A 90 -5.35 -3.19 -16.33
N PRO A 91 -4.57 -4.24 -16.04
CA PRO A 91 -4.95 -5.26 -15.07
C PRO A 91 -4.80 -4.83 -13.60
N ALA A 92 -4.07 -3.74 -13.34
CA ALA A 92 -3.78 -3.29 -11.99
C ALA A 92 -3.83 -1.76 -11.86
N PHE A 93 -4.30 -1.29 -10.71
CA PHE A 93 -4.07 0.07 -10.22
C PHE A 93 -2.77 0.09 -9.42
N THR A 94 -1.93 1.08 -9.68
CA THR A 94 -0.72 1.31 -8.91
C THR A 94 -0.69 2.72 -8.35
N PHE A 95 -0.07 2.87 -7.19
CA PHE A 95 0.27 4.16 -6.62
C PHE A 95 1.65 4.10 -6.01
N GLN A 96 2.36 5.20 -6.16
CA GLN A 96 3.62 5.44 -5.49
C GLN A 96 3.57 6.83 -4.88
N GLY A 97 3.96 6.91 -3.62
CA GLY A 97 3.94 8.15 -2.87
C GLY A 97 5.09 8.21 -1.87
N LYS A 98 5.18 9.34 -1.17
CA LYS A 98 6.14 9.55 -0.10
C LYS A 98 5.46 10.24 1.07
N ILE A 99 5.63 9.67 2.26
CA ILE A 99 5.25 10.29 3.52
C ILE A 99 6.33 11.32 3.87
N ASN A 100 5.94 12.60 3.91
CA ASN A 100 6.81 13.65 4.41
C ASN A 100 7.09 13.44 5.90
N ASP A 101 8.33 13.72 6.30
CA ASP A 101 8.79 13.61 7.69
C ASP A 101 8.54 12.23 8.31
N ALA A 102 8.68 11.15 7.53
CA ALA A 102 8.41 9.79 7.99
C ALA A 102 9.15 9.40 9.29
N GLN A 103 10.31 10.01 9.55
CA GLN A 103 11.11 9.84 10.77
C GLN A 103 10.39 10.26 12.06
N GLN A 104 9.36 11.11 11.98
CA GLN A 104 8.58 11.53 13.15
C GLN A 104 7.63 10.44 13.66
N TYR A 105 7.38 9.39 12.86
CA TYR A 105 6.49 8.30 13.22
C TYR A 105 7.27 7.09 13.72
N ASN A 106 6.80 6.50 14.82
CA ASN A 106 7.40 5.29 15.37
C ASN A 106 6.75 4.03 14.77
N PHE A 107 7.22 3.58 13.60
CA PHE A 107 6.70 2.38 12.93
C PHE A 107 6.90 1.06 13.69
N ALA A 108 7.59 1.04 14.83
CA ALA A 108 7.69 -0.13 15.70
C ALA A 108 6.52 -0.26 16.68
N LYS A 109 5.73 0.81 16.87
CA LYS A 109 4.53 0.78 17.72
C LYS A 109 3.28 0.68 16.85
N ASN A 110 2.35 -0.19 17.26
CA ASN A 110 1.03 -0.25 16.66
C ASN A 110 0.25 1.04 16.99
N GLY A 111 -0.43 1.61 16.00
CA GLY A 111 -1.21 2.83 16.19
C GLY A 111 -1.77 3.41 14.90
N VAL A 112 -2.67 4.38 15.06
CA VAL A 112 -3.21 5.18 13.95
C VAL A 112 -2.39 6.46 13.83
N TYR A 113 -1.61 6.58 12.76
CA TYR A 113 -0.79 7.75 12.47
C TYR A 113 -1.58 8.72 11.59
N ARG A 114 -2.02 9.85 12.15
CA ARG A 114 -2.72 10.89 11.40
C ARG A 114 -1.72 11.84 10.77
N HIS A 115 -1.76 11.94 9.44
CA HIS A 115 -1.08 13.00 8.71
C HIS A 115 -2.09 14.10 8.39
N TYR A 116 -1.86 15.31 8.89
CA TYR A 116 -2.68 16.47 8.54
C TYR A 116 -2.36 16.90 7.12
N ARG A 117 -3.31 16.71 6.20
CA ARG A 117 -3.24 17.33 4.88
C ARG A 117 -3.47 18.83 5.07
N SER A 118 -2.49 19.66 4.70
CA SER A 118 -2.71 21.10 4.48
C SER A 118 -3.92 21.24 3.56
N LYS A 119 -4.94 21.98 4.00
CA LYS A 119 -6.10 22.31 3.16
C LYS A 119 -5.63 23.26 2.06
N GLU A 120 -5.11 22.71 0.98
CA GLU A 120 -4.96 23.41 -0.29
C GLU A 120 -5.72 22.62 -1.34
N TRP A 121 -7.02 22.92 -1.44
CA TRP A 121 -7.86 22.97 -2.65
C TRP A 121 -9.07 23.85 -2.31
#